data_AF-A0A832BR21-F1
#
_entry.id   AF-A0A832BR21-F1
#
_cell.length_a   1.000
_cell.length_b   1.000
_cell.length_c   1.000
_cell.angle_alpha   90.00
_cell.angle_beta   90.00
_cell.angle_gamma   90.00
#
_symmetry.space_group_name_H-M   'P 1'
#
loop_
_entity.id
_entity.type
_entity.pdbx_description
1 polymer ?
#
loop_
_entity_poly.entity_id
_entity_poly.type
_entity_poly.pdbx_seq_one_letter_code
_entity_poly.pdbx_strand_id
1 'polypeptide(L)'
;MKYAIALIFFITASIAGMAQQPPKKENIRELLVLMGSEKLAMQSLDKMISIYKESMPQVAAEFWNEMKKELKASDFIDMMVPIYDKYYSDDDIVQLLAFYRSPIGQKVIGKTPVILEESMEAGKQWGEKVGEKVISRLKAKGYTS
;
A
#
# COMPACT_ATOMS: atom_id res chain seq x y z
N MET A 1 56.78 6.60 -34.17
CA MET A 1 55.31 6.40 -34.29
C MET A 1 54.92 5.01 -33.76
N LYS A 2 55.04 4.75 -32.46
CA LYS A 2 54.72 3.43 -31.87
C LYS A 2 53.90 3.47 -30.57
N TYR A 3 53.47 4.66 -30.14
CA TYR A 3 52.73 4.86 -28.90
C TYR A 3 51.33 5.45 -29.08
N ALA A 4 50.89 5.70 -30.32
CA ALA A 4 49.59 6.31 -30.61
C ALA A 4 48.42 5.29 -30.64
N ILE A 5 48.70 3.98 -30.61
CA ILE A 5 47.67 2.94 -30.75
C ILE A 5 47.24 2.36 -29.37
N ALA A 6 47.98 2.62 -28.30
CA ALA A 6 47.67 2.08 -26.97
C ALA A 6 46.61 2.87 -26.17
N LEU A 7 46.18 4.04 -26.65
CA LEU A 7 45.27 4.93 -25.92
C LEU A 7 43.78 4.81 -26.32
N ILE A 8 43.45 3.97 -27.31
CA ILE A 8 42.06 3.81 -27.82
C ILE A 8 41.34 2.60 -27.18
N PHE A 9 42.02 1.79 -26.37
CA PHE A 9 41.45 0.54 -25.82
C PHE A 9 40.83 0.65 -24.42
N PHE A 10 40.78 1.84 -23.82
CA PHE A 10 40.33 2.01 -22.42
C PHE A 10 38.95 2.69 -22.24
N ILE A 11 38.18 2.94 -23.30
CA ILE A 11 36.87 3.63 -23.21
C ILE A 11 35.66 2.70 -23.46
N THR A 12 35.84 1.43 -23.81
CA THR A 12 34.70 0.54 -24.14
C THR A 12 34.18 -0.33 -22.99
N ALA A 13 34.78 -0.27 -21.80
CA ALA A 13 34.42 -1.17 -20.69
C ALA A 13 33.32 -0.65 -19.72
N SER A 14 32.78 0.56 -19.91
CA SER A 14 31.86 1.16 -18.94
C SER A 14 30.37 0.87 -19.14
N ILE A 15 29.98 0.02 -20.10
CA ILE A 15 28.54 -0.27 -20.36
C ILE A 15 28.11 -1.63 -19.78
N ALA A 16 29.04 -2.46 -19.28
CA ALA A 16 28.71 -3.79 -18.74
C ALA A 16 28.14 -3.80 -17.30
N GLY A 17 27.79 -2.64 -16.74
CA GLY A 17 27.33 -2.48 -15.35
C GLY A 17 25.89 -2.02 -15.17
N MET A 18 25.11 -1.82 -16.25
CA MET A 18 23.66 -1.64 -16.10
C MET A 18 23.04 -3.01 -15.87
N ALA A 19 23.04 -3.45 -14.61
CA ALA A 19 22.17 -4.53 -14.17
C ALA A 19 20.78 -4.25 -14.73
N GLN A 20 20.31 -5.13 -15.60
CA GLN A 20 19.04 -4.98 -16.31
C GLN A 20 17.95 -4.93 -15.23
N GLN A 21 17.47 -3.72 -14.92
CA GLN A 21 16.46 -3.53 -13.90
C GLN A 21 15.25 -4.40 -14.26
N PRO A 22 14.57 -5.00 -13.27
CA PRO A 22 13.35 -5.74 -13.54
C PRO A 22 12.38 -4.84 -14.32
N PRO A 23 11.56 -5.41 -15.23
CA PRO A 23 10.54 -4.63 -15.91
C PRO A 23 9.71 -3.85 -14.87
N LYS A 24 9.37 -2.59 -15.16
CA LYS A 24 8.62 -1.69 -14.26
C LYS A 24 7.51 -2.37 -13.46
N LYS A 25 6.71 -3.20 -14.14
CA LYS A 25 5.56 -3.91 -13.57
C LYS A 25 5.96 -4.88 -12.46
N GLU A 26 7.12 -5.52 -12.57
CA GLU A 26 7.64 -6.40 -11.53
C GLU A 26 8.13 -5.60 -10.33
N ASN A 27 8.80 -4.46 -10.56
CA ASN A 27 9.17 -3.54 -9.48
C ASN A 27 7.93 -2.95 -8.77
N ILE A 28 6.86 -2.66 -9.51
CA ILE A 28 5.58 -2.23 -8.93
C ILE A 28 4.97 -3.35 -8.08
N ARG A 29 4.98 -4.60 -8.57
CA ARG A 29 4.51 -5.76 -7.79
C ARG A 29 5.28 -5.84 -6.48
N GLU A 30 6.60 -5.78 -6.55
CA GLU A 30 7.45 -5.83 -5.36
C GLU A 30 7.13 -4.68 -4.40
N LEU A 31 6.98 -3.46 -4.91
CA LEU A 31 6.64 -2.28 -4.11
C LEU A 31 5.33 -2.49 -3.35
N LEU A 32 4.29 -3.00 -4.03
CA LEU A 32 2.98 -3.25 -3.42
C LEU A 32 3.04 -4.33 -2.34
N VAL A 33 3.82 -5.40 -2.57
CA VAL A 33 4.07 -6.46 -1.57
C VAL A 33 4.82 -5.88 -0.37
N LEU A 34 5.88 -5.10 -0.61
CA LEU A 34 6.69 -4.48 0.44
C LEU A 34 5.88 -3.54 1.33
N MET A 35 4.94 -2.79 0.74
CA MET A 35 4.01 -1.93 1.47
C MET A 35 2.95 -2.71 2.27
N GLY A 36 2.87 -4.03 2.12
CA GLY A 36 1.91 -4.89 2.82
C GLY A 36 0.52 -4.92 2.20
N SER A 37 0.38 -4.56 0.92
CA SER A 37 -0.91 -4.48 0.23
C SER A 37 -1.62 -5.84 0.18
N GLU A 38 -0.88 -6.93 0.00
CA GLU A 38 -1.43 -8.30 0.03
C GLU A 38 -2.08 -8.63 1.37
N LYS A 39 -1.37 -8.33 2.46
CA LYS A 39 -1.86 -8.57 3.81
C LYS A 39 -3.12 -7.77 4.10
N LEU A 40 -3.12 -6.48 3.73
CA LEU A 40 -4.28 -5.60 3.92
C LEU A 40 -5.49 -6.06 3.10
N ALA A 41 -5.27 -6.50 1.86
CA ALA A 41 -6.33 -7.05 1.01
C ALA A 41 -6.93 -8.32 1.63
N MET A 42 -6.09 -9.26 2.07
CA MET A 42 -6.56 -10.50 2.70
C MET A 42 -7.28 -10.25 4.03
N GLN A 43 -6.80 -9.31 4.85
CA GLN A 43 -7.50 -8.91 6.08
C GLN A 43 -8.89 -8.31 5.80
N SER A 44 -8.99 -7.49 4.75
CA SER A 44 -10.27 -6.89 4.33
C SER A 44 -11.23 -7.95 3.81
N LEU A 45 -10.72 -8.90 3.03
CA LEU A 45 -11.46 -10.04 2.54
C LEU A 45 -11.96 -10.93 3.70
N ASP A 46 -11.10 -11.24 4.66
CA ASP A 46 -11.46 -12.03 5.85
C ASP A 46 -12.58 -11.36 6.64
N LYS A 47 -12.51 -10.05 6.83
CA LYS A 47 -13.57 -9.27 7.48
C LYS A 47 -14.88 -9.36 6.70
N MET A 48 -14.83 -9.20 5.38
CA MET A 48 -16.00 -9.29 4.52
C MET A 48 -16.65 -10.69 4.60
N ILE A 49 -15.85 -11.76 4.51
CA ILE A 49 -16.34 -13.13 4.60
C ILE A 49 -16.97 -13.41 5.98
N SER A 50 -16.35 -12.91 7.06
CA SER A 50 -16.92 -13.04 8.41
C SER A 50 -18.30 -12.40 8.53
N ILE A 51 -18.50 -11.21 7.95
CA ILE A 51 -19.82 -10.54 7.91
C ILE A 51 -20.85 -11.41 7.18
N TYR A 52 -20.48 -11.97 6.02
CA TYR A 52 -21.39 -12.85 5.28
C TYR A 52 -21.73 -14.11 6.05
N LYS A 53 -20.72 -14.75 6.67
CA LYS A 53 -20.90 -15.95 7.51
C LYS A 53 -21.86 -15.69 8.67
N GLU A 54 -21.74 -14.55 9.35
CA GLU A 54 -22.66 -14.16 10.43
C GLU A 54 -24.09 -13.94 9.93
N SER A 55 -24.26 -13.38 8.72
CA SER A 55 -25.58 -13.14 8.12
C SER A 55 -26.23 -14.39 7.52
N MET A 56 -25.46 -15.47 7.29
CA MET A 56 -25.90 -16.68 6.61
C MET A 56 -25.56 -17.94 7.45
N PRO A 57 -26.12 -18.08 8.67
CA PRO A 57 -25.79 -19.19 9.57
C PRO A 57 -26.18 -20.58 9.03
N GLN A 58 -27.06 -20.64 8.02
CA GLN A 58 -27.45 -21.87 7.34
C GLN A 58 -26.37 -22.43 6.39
N VAL A 59 -25.37 -21.62 6.02
CA VAL A 59 -24.30 -22.03 5.11
C VAL A 59 -23.19 -22.70 5.92
N ALA A 60 -22.81 -23.91 5.53
CA ALA A 60 -21.78 -24.70 6.21
C ALA A 60 -20.43 -23.97 6.26
N ALA A 61 -19.67 -24.18 7.33
CA ALA A 61 -18.36 -23.55 7.52
C ALA A 61 -17.37 -23.92 6.40
N GLU A 62 -17.51 -25.12 5.86
CA GLU A 62 -16.71 -25.70 4.79
C GLU A 62 -16.78 -24.87 3.51
N PHE A 63 -17.97 -24.39 3.12
CA PHE A 63 -18.15 -23.53 1.95
C PHE A 63 -17.30 -22.26 2.04
N TRP A 64 -17.34 -21.59 3.20
CA TRP A 64 -16.55 -20.37 3.41
C TRP A 64 -15.04 -20.64 3.37
N ASN A 65 -14.60 -21.79 3.89
CA ASN A 65 -13.21 -22.20 3.85
C ASN A 65 -12.73 -22.54 2.43
N GLU A 66 -13.57 -23.19 1.63
CA GLU A 66 -13.29 -23.48 0.23
C GLU A 66 -13.20 -22.19 -0.60
N MET A 67 -14.19 -21.30 -0.46
CA MET A 67 -14.16 -19.98 -1.09
C MET A 67 -12.89 -19.20 -0.75
N LYS A 68 -12.43 -19.21 0.51
CA LYS A 68 -11.18 -18.54 0.90
C LYS A 68 -9.95 -19.11 0.20
N LYS A 69 -9.90 -20.41 -0.08
CA LYS A 69 -8.75 -21.06 -0.74
C LYS A 69 -8.62 -20.66 -2.22
N GLU A 70 -9.72 -20.29 -2.86
CA GLU A 70 -9.71 -19.86 -4.25
C GLU A 70 -9.17 -18.43 -4.41
N LEU A 71 -9.25 -17.62 -3.35
CA LEU A 71 -8.88 -16.22 -3.36
C LEU A 71 -7.38 -16.05 -3.12
N LYS A 72 -6.71 -15.34 -4.03
CA LYS A 72 -5.27 -15.11 -3.97
C LYS A 72 -5.00 -13.62 -3.77
N ALA A 73 -4.14 -13.30 -2.81
CA ALA A 73 -3.66 -11.93 -2.62
C ALA A 73 -2.98 -11.37 -3.89
N SER A 74 -2.34 -12.24 -4.68
CA SER A 74 -1.71 -11.89 -5.95
C SER A 74 -2.68 -11.27 -6.96
N ASP A 75 -3.95 -11.71 -6.98
CA ASP A 75 -4.94 -11.20 -7.92
C ASP A 75 -5.24 -9.72 -7.64
N PHE A 76 -5.25 -9.34 -6.35
CA PHE A 76 -5.36 -7.94 -5.95
C PHE A 76 -4.15 -7.12 -6.41
N ILE A 77 -2.95 -7.65 -6.25
CA ILE A 77 -1.73 -6.98 -6.70
C ILE A 77 -1.73 -6.79 -8.22
N ASP A 78 -2.13 -7.82 -8.97
CA ASP A 78 -2.22 -7.78 -10.43
C ASP A 78 -3.16 -6.67 -10.93
N MET A 79 -4.29 -6.46 -10.24
CA MET A 79 -5.20 -5.36 -10.53
C MET A 79 -4.59 -3.99 -10.24
N MET A 80 -3.75 -3.88 -9.21
CA MET A 80 -3.14 -2.61 -8.78
C MET A 80 -1.93 -2.20 -9.63
N VAL A 81 -1.17 -3.17 -10.16
CA VAL A 81 0.02 -2.91 -10.99
C VAL A 81 -0.22 -1.90 -12.12
N PRO A 82 -1.23 -2.05 -13.01
CA PRO A 82 -1.46 -1.10 -14.10
C PRO A 82 -1.87 0.29 -13.60
N ILE A 83 -2.45 0.41 -12.40
CA ILE A 83 -2.80 1.72 -11.81
C ILE A 83 -1.51 2.47 -11.45
N TYR A 84 -0.56 1.82 -10.80
CA TYR A 84 0.73 2.42 -10.46
C TYR A 84 1.58 2.69 -11.70
N ASP A 85 1.55 1.78 -12.67
CA ASP A 85 2.25 1.92 -13.96
C ASP A 85 1.84 3.19 -14.71
N LYS A 86 0.56 3.58 -14.60
CA LYS A 86 0.03 4.80 -15.22
C LYS A 86 0.60 6.10 -14.62
N TYR A 87 0.89 6.13 -13.32
CA TYR A 87 1.18 7.38 -12.60
C TYR A 87 2.65 7.58 -12.23
N TYR A 88 3.43 6.50 -12.16
CA TYR A 88 4.85 6.56 -11.80
C TYR A 88 5.72 6.21 -13.01
N SER A 89 6.89 6.81 -13.14
CA SER A 89 7.93 6.37 -14.08
C SER A 89 8.70 5.16 -13.54
N ASP A 90 9.54 4.51 -14.36
CA ASP A 90 10.46 3.48 -13.90
C ASP A 90 11.35 3.98 -12.75
N ASP A 91 11.89 5.19 -12.89
CA ASP A 91 12.78 5.79 -11.91
C ASP A 91 12.07 6.08 -10.58
N ASP A 92 10.82 6.58 -10.62
CA ASP A 92 10.01 6.78 -9.42
C ASP A 92 9.81 5.46 -8.66
N ILE A 93 9.51 4.37 -9.36
CA ILE A 93 9.31 3.06 -8.72
C ILE A 93 10.61 2.55 -8.10
N VAL A 94 11.75 2.72 -8.76
CA VAL A 94 13.07 2.36 -8.21
C VAL A 94 13.37 3.17 -6.94
N GLN A 95 13.11 4.48 -6.96
CA GLN A 95 13.29 5.34 -5.79
C GLN A 95 12.34 4.98 -4.64
N LEU A 96 11.07 4.67 -4.93
CA LEU A 96 10.10 4.21 -3.93
C LEU A 96 10.52 2.89 -3.30
N LEU A 97 10.98 1.92 -4.10
CA LEU A 97 11.53 0.66 -3.58
C LEU A 97 12.73 0.91 -2.66
N ALA A 98 13.67 1.76 -3.07
CA ALA A 98 14.82 2.13 -2.24
C ALA A 98 14.37 2.77 -0.92
N PHE A 99 13.41 3.69 -0.97
CA PHE A 99 12.84 4.32 0.22
C PHE A 99 12.19 3.29 1.15
N TYR A 100 11.26 2.48 0.65
CA TYR A 100 10.53 1.53 1.50
C TYR A 100 11.42 0.40 2.03
N ARG A 101 12.51 0.04 1.36
CA ARG A 101 13.52 -0.90 1.88
C ARG A 101 14.41 -0.30 2.98
N SER A 102 14.52 1.02 3.06
CA SER A 102 15.33 1.67 4.09
C SER A 102 14.75 1.48 5.50
N PRO A 103 15.56 1.63 6.58
CA PRO A 103 15.06 1.55 7.95
C PRO A 103 13.91 2.52 8.25
N ILE A 104 13.96 3.73 7.66
CA ILE A 104 12.89 4.71 7.82
C ILE A 104 11.63 4.31 7.04
N GLY A 105 11.77 3.77 5.82
CA GLY A 105 10.64 3.28 5.03
C GLY A 105 9.93 2.10 5.68
N GLN A 106 10.69 1.15 6.23
CA GLN A 106 10.14 0.04 7.03
C GLN A 106 9.44 0.54 8.29
N LYS A 107 9.98 1.56 8.96
CA LYS A 107 9.31 2.22 10.09
C LYS A 107 8.00 2.88 9.66
N VAL A 108 7.94 3.52 8.49
CA VAL A 108 6.70 4.07 7.94
C VAL A 108 5.67 2.95 7.73
N ILE A 109 6.02 1.87 7.04
CA ILE A 109 5.12 0.72 6.83
C ILE A 109 4.57 0.18 8.17
N GLY A 110 5.44 0.02 9.17
CA GLY A 110 5.05 -0.52 10.48
C GLY A 110 4.24 0.45 11.35
N LYS A 111 4.39 1.77 11.18
CA LYS A 111 3.75 2.78 12.04
C LYS A 111 2.52 3.43 11.42
N THR A 112 2.38 3.45 10.10
CA THR A 112 1.22 4.06 9.43
C THR A 112 -0.13 3.51 9.92
N PRO A 113 -0.34 2.19 10.12
CA PRO A 113 -1.60 1.69 10.64
C PRO A 113 -1.95 2.23 12.03
N VAL A 114 -0.96 2.29 12.93
CA VAL A 114 -1.12 2.80 14.31
C VAL A 114 -1.41 4.30 14.31
N ILE A 115 -0.65 5.07 13.50
CA ILE A 115 -0.88 6.51 13.36
C ILE A 115 -2.29 6.79 12.82
N LEU A 116 -2.76 6.00 11.85
CA LEU A 116 -4.10 6.15 11.29
C LEU A 116 -5.17 5.88 12.35
N GLU A 117 -5.02 4.82 13.14
CA GLU A 117 -5.93 4.47 14.24
C GLU A 117 -6.00 5.60 15.28
N GLU A 118 -4.86 6.08 15.76
CA GLU A 118 -4.81 7.19 16.72
C GLU A 118 -5.36 8.49 16.12
N SER A 119 -5.14 8.74 14.83
CA SER A 119 -5.67 9.90 14.12
C SER A 119 -7.20 9.87 14.03
N MET A 120 -7.80 8.70 13.83
CA MET A 120 -9.26 8.54 13.81
C MET A 120 -9.86 8.84 15.19
N GLU A 121 -9.25 8.36 16.26
CA GLU A 121 -9.70 8.65 17.63
C GLU A 121 -9.59 10.15 17.95
N ALA A 122 -8.48 10.79 17.60
CA ALA A 122 -8.33 12.24 17.73
C ALA A 122 -9.40 13.01 16.95
N GLY A 123 -9.71 12.57 15.72
CA GLY A 123 -10.77 13.14 14.89
C GLY A 123 -12.16 13.00 15.51
N LYS A 124 -12.46 11.83 16.10
CA LYS A 124 -13.71 11.59 16.83
C LYS A 124 -13.87 12.55 18.00
N GLN A 125 -12.85 12.68 18.85
CA GLN A 125 -12.88 13.61 20.00
C GLN A 125 -13.05 15.07 19.57
N TRP A 126 -12.39 15.46 18.47
CA TRP A 126 -12.59 16.79 17.91
C TRP A 126 -14.05 16.99 17.44
N GLY A 127 -14.62 15.99 16.75
CA GLY A 127 -16.00 16.00 16.29
C GLY A 127 -17.02 16.11 17.44
N GLU A 128 -16.81 15.38 18.53
CA GLU A 128 -17.64 15.45 19.75
C GLU A 128 -17.65 16.88 20.33
N LYS A 129 -16.47 17.49 20.50
CA LYS A 129 -16.34 18.88 20.98
C LYS A 129 -17.02 19.89 20.05
N VAL A 130 -16.97 19.67 18.74
CA VAL A 130 -17.69 20.51 17.78
C VAL A 130 -19.21 20.33 17.95
N GLY A 131 -19.68 19.09 18.08
CA GLY A 131 -21.08 18.77 18.34
C GLY A 131 -21.62 19.44 19.60
N GLU A 132 -20.89 19.37 20.72
CA GLU A 132 -21.22 20.05 21.97
C GLU A 132 -21.39 21.57 21.78
N LYS A 133 -20.45 22.21 21.05
CA LYS A 133 -20.53 23.63 20.72
C LYS A 133 -21.75 23.97 19.88
N VAL A 134 -22.10 23.12 18.91
CA VAL A 134 -23.30 23.30 18.08
C VAL A 134 -24.56 23.21 18.95
N ILE A 135 -24.70 22.17 19.76
CA ILE A 135 -25.85 21.98 20.65
C ILE A 135 -25.99 23.14 21.64
N SER A 136 -24.88 23.59 22.26
CA SER A 136 -24.87 24.74 23.15
C SER A 136 -25.40 26.00 22.47
N ARG A 137 -24.99 26.27 21.22
CA ARG A 137 -25.47 27.41 20.43
C ARG A 137 -26.93 27.29 20.00
N LEU A 138 -27.38 26.08 19.66
CA LEU A 138 -28.78 25.83 19.31
C LEU A 138 -29.70 26.10 20.51
N LYS A 139 -29.33 25.60 21.70
CA LYS A 139 -30.02 25.88 22.96
C LYS A 139 -30.06 27.37 23.28
N ALA A 140 -28.93 28.06 23.21
CA ALA A 140 -28.86 29.50 23.47
C ALA A 140 -29.73 30.34 22.54
N LYS A 141 -30.02 29.85 21.32
CA LYS A 141 -30.90 30.51 20.35
C LYS A 141 -32.35 30.00 20.36
N GLY A 142 -32.69 29.07 21.26
CA GLY A 142 -34.05 28.52 21.37
C GLY A 142 -34.46 27.57 20.24
N TYR A 143 -33.51 27.06 19.46
CA TYR A 143 -33.82 26.10 18.38
C TYR A 143 -34.04 24.68 18.87
N THR A 144 -33.63 24.38 20.12
CA THR A 144 -33.78 23.07 20.75
C THR A 144 -34.08 23.27 22.24
N SER A 145 -35.01 22.47 22.78
CA SER A 145 -35.34 22.40 24.21
C SER A 145 -34.20 21.82 25.05
#